data_AF-A0A8T6SJ24-F1
#
_entry.id   AF-A0A8T6SJ24-F1
#
_cell.length_a   1.000
_cell.length_b   1.000
_cell.length_c   1.000
_cell.angle_alpha   90.00
_cell.angle_beta   90.00
_cell.angle_gamma   90.00
#
_symmetry.space_group_name_H-M   'P 1'
#
loop_
_entity.id
_entity.type
_entity.pdbx_description
1 polymer ?
#
loop_
_entity_poly.entity_id
_entity_poly.type
_entity_poly.pdbx_seq_one_letter_code
_entity_poly.pdbx_strand_id
1 'polypeptide(L)'
;MTSSQNIIAVIMDCDDTLCDDTTDFVLESLGISPYEEFWPQVKPKIERGWDPPLAYMDEFIKVSRKRELTVTKETLENLGEKIQFY
;
A
#
# COMPACT_ATOMS: atom_id res chain seq x y z
N MET A 1 -41.35 6.60 26.02
CA MET A 1 -40.96 5.48 25.12
C MET A 1 -39.53 5.74 24.71
N THR A 2 -38.57 4.92 25.12
CA THR A 2 -37.21 4.97 24.58
C THR A 2 -37.22 4.30 23.21
N SER A 3 -36.98 5.07 22.16
CA SER A 3 -36.81 4.52 20.81
C SER A 3 -35.63 3.55 20.83
N SER A 4 -35.83 2.33 20.34
CA SER A 4 -34.73 1.38 20.08
C SER A 4 -33.76 2.03 19.09
N GLN A 5 -32.52 2.26 19.50
CA GLN A 5 -31.49 2.76 18.59
C GLN A 5 -30.97 1.58 17.76
N ASN A 6 -31.09 1.68 16.44
CA ASN A 6 -30.52 0.69 15.53
C ASN A 6 -29.00 0.80 15.55
N ILE A 7 -28.31 -0.34 15.65
CA ILE A 7 -26.86 -0.42 15.52
C ILE A 7 -26.55 -0.79 14.08
N ILE A 8 -25.77 0.04 13.40
CA ILE A 8 -25.27 -0.22 12.06
C ILE A 8 -23.75 -0.25 12.12
N ALA A 9 -23.15 -1.33 11.59
CA ALA A 9 -21.71 -1.44 11.40
C ALA A 9 -21.41 -1.43 9.90
N VAL A 10 -20.38 -0.70 9.51
CA VAL A 10 -19.92 -0.59 8.11
C VAL A 10 -18.47 -1.03 8.07
N ILE A 11 -18.16 -1.95 7.15
CA ILE A 11 -16.81 -2.41 6.85
C ILE A 11 -16.56 -2.04 5.39
N MET A 12 -15.48 -1.29 5.15
CA MET A 12 -15.07 -0.85 3.82
C MET A 12 -13.63 -1.27 3.60
N ASP A 13 -13.32 -1.58 2.36
CA ASP A 13 -11.95 -1.66 1.90
C ASP A 13 -11.32 -0.24 1.88
N CYS A 14 -9.99 -0.16 1.76
CA CYS A 14 -9.28 1.11 1.72
C CYS A 14 -8.90 1.48 0.28
N ASP A 15 -7.95 0.75 -0.31
CA ASP A 15 -7.45 1.02 -1.66
C ASP A 15 -8.59 0.89 -2.68
N ASP A 16 -8.64 1.82 -3.63
CA ASP A 16 -9.67 1.96 -4.67
C ASP A 16 -11.13 2.05 -4.13
N THR A 17 -11.30 2.30 -2.83
CA THR A 17 -12.61 2.42 -2.18
C THR A 17 -12.74 3.71 -1.38
N LEU A 18 -11.81 3.98 -0.47
CA LEU A 18 -11.76 5.19 0.34
C LEU A 18 -10.69 6.17 -0.16
N CYS A 19 -9.64 5.67 -0.79
CA CYS A 19 -8.58 6.44 -1.41
C CYS A 19 -8.00 5.69 -2.62
N ASP A 20 -7.13 6.35 -3.38
CA ASP A 20 -6.32 5.69 -4.41
C ASP A 20 -5.35 4.67 -3.78
N ASP A 21 -4.71 3.82 -4.61
CA ASP A 21 -3.76 2.79 -4.17
C ASP A 21 -2.64 3.34 -3.29
N THR A 22 -2.62 2.89 -2.04
CA THR A 22 -1.67 3.35 -1.03
C THR A 22 -0.26 2.78 -1.21
N THR A 23 -0.11 1.66 -1.93
CA THR A 23 1.21 1.10 -2.24
C THR A 23 1.93 1.98 -3.26
N ASP A 24 1.24 2.40 -4.32
CA ASP A 24 1.74 3.35 -5.31
C ASP A 24 2.11 4.67 -4.66
N PHE A 25 1.24 5.20 -3.79
CA PHE A 25 1.51 6.42 -3.03
C PHE A 25 2.80 6.32 -2.19
N VAL A 26 3.03 5.19 -1.50
CA VAL A 26 4.25 4.97 -0.71
C VAL A 26 5.48 4.89 -1.62
N LEU A 27 5.40 4.19 -2.75
CA LEU A 27 6.50 4.08 -3.71
C LEU A 27 6.89 5.45 -4.28
N GLU A 28 5.90 6.23 -4.73
CA GLU A 28 6.11 7.57 -5.27
C GLU A 28 6.70 8.51 -4.21
N SER A 29 6.20 8.44 -2.98
CA SER A 29 6.72 9.23 -1.85
C SER A 29 8.18 8.91 -1.52
N LEU A 30 8.65 7.71 -1.87
CA LEU A 30 10.04 7.26 -1.73
C LEU A 30 10.86 7.47 -3.02
N GLY A 31 10.30 8.16 -4.02
CA GLY A 31 10.95 8.44 -5.31
C GLY A 31 11.13 7.20 -6.18
N ILE A 32 10.31 6.17 -6.00
CA ILE A 32 10.27 4.95 -6.82
C ILE A 32 9.08 5.07 -7.77
N SER A 33 9.32 4.93 -9.08
CA SER A 33 8.23 4.95 -10.07
C SER A 33 7.47 3.61 -10.02
N PRO A 34 6.18 3.57 -9.65
CA PRO A 34 5.47 2.30 -9.51
C PRO A 34 5.41 1.53 -10.84
N TYR A 35 4.99 2.22 -11.90
CA TYR A 35 4.70 1.60 -13.19
C TYR A 35 5.92 1.35 -14.08
N GLU A 36 6.97 2.18 -13.94
CA GLU A 36 8.17 2.06 -14.78
C GLU A 36 9.26 1.21 -14.12
N GLU A 37 9.33 1.21 -12.79
CA GLU A 37 10.42 0.56 -12.07
C GLU A 37 9.94 -0.61 -11.21
N PHE A 38 8.88 -0.44 -10.42
CA PHE A 38 8.55 -1.40 -9.36
C PHE A 38 7.70 -2.59 -9.83
N TRP A 39 6.49 -2.33 -10.30
CA TRP A 39 5.55 -3.37 -10.74
C TRP A 39 6.08 -4.28 -11.87
N PRO A 40 6.89 -3.78 -12.83
CA PRO A 40 7.56 -4.64 -13.81
C PRO A 40 8.47 -5.72 -13.20
N GLN A 41 9.00 -5.51 -11.98
CA GLN A 41 9.82 -6.50 -11.26
C GLN A 41 8.96 -7.48 -10.44
N VAL A 42 7.79 -7.04 -9.99
CA VAL A 42 6.84 -7.86 -9.23
C VAL A 42 6.09 -8.84 -10.13
N LYS A 43 5.61 -8.37 -11.28
CA LYS A 43 4.77 -9.16 -12.20
C LYS A 43 5.37 -10.54 -12.57
N PRO A 44 6.67 -10.67 -12.92
CA PRO A 44 7.26 -11.97 -13.20
C PRO A 44 7.28 -12.94 -12.01
N LYS A 45 7.26 -12.46 -10.77
CA LYS A 45 7.17 -13.34 -9.58
C LYS A 45 5.78 -13.93 -9.45
N ILE A 46 4.74 -13.11 -9.66
CA ILE A 46 3.34 -13.54 -9.67
C ILE A 46 3.11 -14.57 -10.77
N GLU A 47 3.64 -14.33 -11.98
CA GLU A 47 3.57 -15.28 -13.10
C GLU A 47 4.26 -16.63 -12.80
N ARG A 48 5.23 -16.65 -11.88
CA ARG A 48 5.89 -17.87 -11.38
C ARG A 48 5.15 -18.52 -10.20
N GLY A 49 3.98 -18.02 -9.83
CA GLY A 49 3.13 -18.58 -8.78
C GLY A 49 3.35 -18.00 -7.39
N TRP A 50 4.01 -16.85 -7.26
CA TRP A 50 4.06 -16.17 -5.96
C TRP A 50 2.70 -15.55 -5.63
N ASP A 51 2.37 -15.57 -4.33
CA ASP A 51 1.27 -14.77 -3.79
C ASP A 51 1.54 -13.28 -4.06
N PRO A 52 0.60 -12.51 -4.63
CA PRO A 52 0.85 -11.12 -5.04
C PRO A 52 1.30 -10.21 -3.88
N PRO A 53 0.66 -10.22 -2.70
CA PRO A 53 1.17 -9.52 -1.53
C PRO A 53 2.62 -9.84 -1.18
N LEU A 54 2.96 -11.12 -1.10
CA LEU A 54 4.33 -11.55 -0.79
C LEU A 54 5.33 -11.13 -1.89
N ALA A 55 4.91 -11.16 -3.16
CA ALA A 55 5.75 -10.81 -4.29
C ALA A 55 6.17 -9.33 -4.28
N TYR A 56 5.24 -8.42 -4.00
CA TYR A 56 5.55 -7.00 -3.95
C TYR A 56 6.29 -6.63 -2.67
N MET A 57 5.95 -7.20 -1.51
CA MET A 57 6.70 -6.96 -0.26
C MET A 57 8.16 -7.41 -0.37
N ASP A 58 8.43 -8.55 -1.01
CA ASP A 58 9.81 -8.98 -1.30
C ASP A 58 10.52 -7.98 -2.22
N GLU A 59 9.84 -7.47 -3.24
CA GLU A 59 10.42 -6.44 -4.13
C GLU A 59 10.68 -5.13 -3.39
N PHE A 60 9.76 -4.71 -2.53
CA PHE A 60 9.86 -3.51 -1.71
C PHE A 60 11.11 -3.57 -0.82
N ILE A 61 11.32 -4.68 -0.12
CA ILE A 61 12.52 -4.90 0.71
C ILE A 61 13.79 -4.85 -0.15
N LYS A 62 13.78 -5.45 -1.35
CA LYS A 62 14.93 -5.45 -2.26
C LYS A 62 15.27 -4.05 -2.76
N VAL A 63 14.29 -3.30 -3.25
CA VAL A 63 14.51 -1.95 -3.75
C VAL A 63 14.91 -0.99 -2.64
N SER A 64 14.31 -1.09 -1.44
CA SER A 64 14.70 -0.28 -0.28
C SER A 64 16.16 -0.52 0.10
N ARG A 65 16.61 -1.79 0.15
CA ARG A 65 18.02 -2.10 0.44
C ARG A 65 18.97 -1.60 -0.65
N LYS A 66 18.60 -1.79 -1.93
CA LYS A 66 19.43 -1.36 -3.07
C LYS A 66 19.61 0.16 -3.13
N ARG A 67 18.58 0.91 -2.75
CA ARG A 67 18.58 2.37 -2.70
C ARG A 67 19.01 2.95 -1.35
N GLU A 68 19.40 2.08 -0.40
CA GLU A 68 19.73 2.46 0.98
C GLU A 68 18.60 3.27 1.68
N LEU A 69 17.36 3.02 1.29
CA LEU A 69 16.18 3.65 1.89
C LEU A 69 15.93 3.04 3.28
N THR A 70 15.86 3.90 4.28
CA THR A 70 15.46 3.51 5.64
C THR A 70 13.96 3.69 5.78
N VAL A 71 13.20 2.64 5.48
CA VAL A 71 11.74 2.61 5.69
C VAL A 71 11.45 2.03 7.07
N THR A 72 10.99 2.87 7.99
CA THR A 72 10.62 2.46 9.35
C THR A 72 9.11 2.52 9.55
N LYS A 73 8.65 2.05 10.71
CA LYS A 73 7.26 2.26 11.16
C LYS A 73 6.89 3.75 11.12
N GLU A 74 7.75 4.61 11.65
CA GLU A 74 7.53 6.06 11.70
C GLU A 74 7.48 6.66 10.28
N THR A 75 8.32 6.17 9.35
CA THR A 75 8.22 6.55 7.93
C THR A 75 6.83 6.27 7.37
N LEU A 76 6.30 5.06 7.61
CA LEU A 76 4.99 4.65 7.08
C LEU A 76 3.84 5.40 7.76
N GLU A 77 3.91 5.65 9.08
CA GLU A 77 2.90 6.45 9.80
C GLU A 77 2.85 7.88 9.26
N ASN A 78 4.00 8.54 9.09
CA ASN A 78 4.09 9.90 8.54
C ASN A 78 3.62 10.00 7.08
N LEU A 79 3.73 8.92 6.30
CA LEU A 79 3.15 8.87 4.96
C LEU A 79 1.64 8.64 5.03
N GLY A 80 1.17 7.76 5.91
CA GLY A 80 -0.25 7.49 6.13
C GLY A 80 -1.06 8.74 6.48
N GLU A 81 -0.50 9.66 7.27
CA GLU A 81 -1.12 10.95 7.60
C GLU A 81 -1.38 11.86 6.38
N LYS A 82 -0.72 11.59 5.24
CA LYS A 82 -0.82 12.41 4.02
C LYS A 82 -1.78 11.81 2.99
N ILE A 83 -2.30 10.61 3.22
CA ILE A 83 -3.27 9.97 2.32
C ILE A 83 -4.50 10.87 2.18
N GLN A 84 -4.94 11.07 0.94
CA GLN A 84 -6.17 11.79 0.63
C GLN A 84 -7.29 10.79 0.40
N PHE A 85 -8.39 10.97 1.12
CA PHE A 85 -9.62 10.20 0.92
C PHE A 85 -10.57 10.95 -0.04
N TYR A 86 -11.43 10.21 -0.74
CA TYR A 86 -12.44 10.76 -1.65
C TYR A 86 -13.53 11.59 -0.93
#